data_AF-A0A2E4INJ7-F1
#
_entry.id   AF-A0A2E4INJ7-F1
#
_cell.length_a   1.000
_cell.length_b   1.000
_cell.length_c   1.000
_cell.angle_alpha   90.00
_cell.angle_beta   90.00
_cell.angle_gamma   90.00
#
_symmetry.space_group_name_H-M   'P 1'
#
loop_
_entity.id
_entity.type
_entity.pdbx_description
1 polymer ?
#
loop_
_entity_poly.entity_id
_entity_poly.type
_entity_poly.pdbx_seq_one_letter_code
_entity_poly.pdbx_strand_id
1 'polypeptide(L)'
;MHRSGTSFLSRIVSRLGAFFPGPLIESDEFNPAGYLENIPITSIHDQLLVDLGRTWSGRNGHQPLPEAWMSHPSTLSASKKVKALLDDYLSEGHSCIAIKDPRISLLLPLWYDVCRNIDAEIVFVFALRHPAAVAKSLVRRDQFTVGMSIWRSQLLWRRYNSAIVEGFGDTGPVFFDHTSWKTAPEKQIQRLCSYTGLRTEASKDELGRLVGFDPSEHTSSRLTSQEAIHPDVINFYHQLVKYSENSLPKNHLQQFNRQNPMPEFPSHRASKTVHRIDRLKVFTSNFIASGVTRSPRNLTRKWQAAANHARNWPFGVISLPFFLPEWIYEQLPKLRHYERDPVAWYLRSGEKRGITPHPLISRWYYERQCKGQRVGEIVGHYLTVGWHQGLSTHPLFDPDFYHDQCQKKGISVDGPPLRHFLLEGIKRDIPSSPYFDPVQYRSQNPDVAGSMFYPISHYLIYGWKDGRSPDGSFSPAVFLKTADYDADLDPFSYSLQEHN
;
A
#
# COMPACT_ATOMS: atom_id res chain seq x y z
N MET A 1 -3.28 -2.17 13.42
CA MET A 1 -2.90 -1.66 12.07
C MET A 1 -3.36 -2.63 10.99
N HIS A 2 -3.75 -2.13 9.81
CA HIS A 2 -4.09 -2.96 8.66
C HIS A 2 -2.92 -3.88 8.28
N ARG A 3 -3.23 -5.09 7.77
CA ARG A 3 -2.24 -6.08 7.30
C ARG A 3 -1.23 -6.62 8.33
N SER A 4 -1.39 -6.28 9.61
CA SER A 4 -0.64 -6.87 10.73
C SER A 4 -1.14 -8.26 11.17
N GLY A 5 -2.01 -8.91 10.39
CA GLY A 5 -2.59 -10.21 10.78
C GLY A 5 -3.83 -10.10 11.67
N THR A 6 -4.51 -8.95 11.70
CA THR A 6 -5.74 -8.75 12.50
C THR A 6 -6.84 -9.74 12.13
N SER A 7 -7.07 -10.03 10.85
CA SER A 7 -8.07 -11.04 10.44
C SER A 7 -7.67 -12.46 10.85
N PHE A 8 -6.37 -12.75 10.95
CA PHE A 8 -5.91 -14.04 11.44
C PHE A 8 -6.20 -14.19 12.95
N LEU A 9 -5.81 -13.19 13.73
CA LEU A 9 -6.16 -13.10 15.15
C LEU A 9 -7.67 -13.19 15.39
N SER A 10 -8.49 -12.45 14.64
CA SER A 10 -9.95 -12.48 14.82
C SER A 10 -10.57 -13.85 14.55
N ARG A 11 -10.02 -14.62 13.61
CA ARG A 11 -10.46 -16.02 13.37
C ARG A 11 -10.09 -16.95 14.53
N ILE A 12 -8.92 -16.75 15.14
CA ILE A 12 -8.54 -17.48 16.36
C ILE A 12 -9.51 -17.12 17.49
N VAL A 13 -9.71 -15.83 17.75
CA VAL A 13 -10.61 -15.33 18.80
C VAL A 13 -12.04 -15.83 18.60
N SER A 14 -12.55 -15.84 17.37
CA SER A 14 -13.87 -16.40 17.04
C SER A 14 -13.95 -17.90 17.37
N ARG A 15 -12.93 -18.69 16.99
CA ARG A 15 -12.89 -20.13 17.30
C ARG A 15 -12.69 -20.45 18.78
N LEU A 16 -12.15 -19.50 19.55
CA LEU A 16 -12.07 -19.59 21.01
C LEU A 16 -13.38 -19.20 21.72
N GLY A 17 -14.45 -18.89 20.96
CA GLY A 17 -15.80 -18.69 21.49
C GLY A 17 -16.29 -17.24 21.52
N ALA A 18 -15.53 -16.27 21.01
CA ALA A 18 -16.01 -14.89 20.95
C ALA A 18 -16.97 -14.66 19.77
N PHE A 19 -18.07 -13.96 20.03
CA PHE A 19 -19.04 -13.57 19.02
C PHE A 19 -18.67 -12.22 18.37
N PHE A 20 -18.81 -12.10 17.05
CA PHE A 20 -18.56 -10.85 16.32
C PHE A 20 -19.89 -10.25 15.87
N PRO A 21 -20.40 -9.20 16.56
CA PRO A 21 -21.75 -8.70 16.31
C PRO A 21 -21.86 -7.80 15.07
N GLY A 22 -23.10 -7.62 14.62
CA GLY A 22 -23.49 -6.72 13.54
C GLY A 22 -23.14 -7.21 12.12
N PRO A 23 -23.50 -6.44 11.08
CA PRO A 23 -23.10 -6.76 9.72
C PRO A 23 -21.58 -6.61 9.59
N LEU A 24 -20.92 -7.68 9.13
CA LEU A 24 -19.48 -7.78 9.01
C LEU A 24 -19.03 -7.51 7.57
N ILE A 25 -17.86 -6.90 7.40
CA ILE A 25 -17.25 -6.71 6.07
C ILE A 25 -16.99 -8.09 5.45
N GLU A 26 -17.59 -8.30 4.26
CA GLU A 26 -17.50 -9.52 3.47
C GLU A 26 -16.06 -9.84 3.04
N SER A 27 -15.81 -11.10 2.67
CA SER A 27 -14.51 -11.49 2.11
C SER A 27 -14.25 -10.82 0.77
N ASP A 28 -12.97 -10.60 0.49
CA ASP A 28 -12.46 -10.24 -0.84
C ASP A 28 -11.25 -11.11 -1.15
N GLU A 29 -10.62 -10.91 -2.29
CA GLU A 29 -9.42 -11.67 -2.67
C GLU A 29 -8.22 -11.49 -1.71
N PHE A 30 -8.13 -10.36 -1.00
CA PHE A 30 -7.01 -10.07 -0.13
C PHE A 30 -7.21 -10.70 1.24
N ASN A 31 -8.43 -11.12 1.53
CA ASN A 31 -8.80 -11.88 2.71
C ASN A 31 -10.04 -12.76 2.42
N PRO A 32 -9.85 -13.88 1.68
CA PRO A 32 -10.96 -14.75 1.24
C PRO A 32 -11.77 -15.35 2.40
N ALA A 33 -11.18 -15.40 3.59
CA ALA A 33 -11.81 -15.89 4.80
C ALA A 33 -12.65 -14.85 5.56
N GLY A 34 -12.82 -13.65 5.00
CA GLY A 34 -13.62 -12.57 5.59
C GLY A 34 -12.84 -11.70 6.56
N TYR A 35 -13.25 -10.44 6.70
CA TYR A 35 -12.56 -9.48 7.56
C TYR A 35 -13.01 -9.55 9.00
N LEU A 36 -14.24 -9.94 9.31
CA LEU A 36 -14.82 -9.86 10.66
C LEU A 36 -14.78 -8.43 11.25
N GLU A 37 -14.68 -7.40 10.39
CA GLU A 37 -14.75 -5.99 10.78
C GLU A 37 -16.21 -5.56 10.80
N ASN A 38 -16.65 -4.87 11.85
CA ASN A 38 -18.03 -4.42 12.00
C ASN A 38 -18.29 -3.18 11.12
N ILE A 39 -19.18 -3.28 10.14
CA ILE A 39 -19.42 -2.24 9.13
C ILE A 39 -19.79 -0.87 9.74
N PRO A 40 -20.78 -0.76 10.65
CA PRO A 40 -21.13 0.50 11.30
C PRO A 40 -19.95 1.14 12.05
N ILE A 41 -19.22 0.35 12.84
CA ILE A 41 -18.08 0.84 13.63
C ILE A 41 -16.96 1.31 12.71
N THR A 42 -16.63 0.54 11.67
CA THR A 42 -15.62 0.93 10.68
C THR A 42 -15.99 2.23 9.97
N SER A 43 -17.26 2.40 9.61
CA SER A 43 -17.76 3.63 8.98
C SER A 43 -17.61 4.85 9.90
N ILE A 44 -17.92 4.70 11.19
CA ILE A 44 -17.74 5.77 12.19
C ILE A 44 -16.27 6.13 12.35
N HIS A 45 -15.38 5.13 12.47
CA HIS A 45 -13.94 5.36 12.59
C HIS A 45 -13.34 6.02 11.36
N ASP A 46 -13.72 5.59 10.17
CA ASP A 46 -13.25 6.20 8.91
C ASP A 46 -13.70 7.66 8.84
N GLN A 47 -14.97 7.96 9.10
CA GLN A 47 -15.45 9.35 9.08
C GLN A 47 -14.74 10.22 10.12
N LEU A 48 -14.51 9.70 11.33
CA LEU A 48 -13.77 10.44 12.34
C LEU A 48 -12.34 10.76 11.89
N LEU A 49 -11.64 9.78 11.29
CA LEU A 49 -10.29 10.00 10.77
C LEU A 49 -10.28 10.91 9.54
N VAL A 50 -11.34 10.96 8.74
CA VAL A 50 -11.55 11.98 7.69
C VAL A 50 -11.64 13.36 8.30
N ASP A 51 -12.52 13.55 9.27
CA ASP A 51 -12.77 14.85 9.92
C ASP A 51 -11.52 15.39 10.63
N LEU A 52 -10.71 14.51 11.21
CA LEU A 52 -9.44 14.86 11.85
C LEU A 52 -8.27 15.03 10.86
N GLY A 53 -8.49 14.78 9.56
CA GLY A 53 -7.45 14.83 8.53
C GLY A 53 -6.33 13.80 8.75
N ARG A 54 -6.69 12.61 9.25
CA ARG A 54 -5.79 11.51 9.65
C ARG A 54 -6.18 10.16 9.04
N THR A 55 -6.86 10.16 7.91
CA THR A 55 -7.07 8.94 7.12
C THR A 55 -5.74 8.31 6.73
N TRP A 56 -5.64 6.98 6.86
CA TRP A 56 -4.40 6.24 6.57
C TRP A 56 -3.94 6.43 5.10
N SER A 57 -4.90 6.53 4.18
CA SER A 57 -4.71 6.80 2.75
C SER A 57 -4.44 8.29 2.44
N GLY A 58 -4.72 9.18 3.38
CA GLY A 58 -4.43 10.61 3.27
C GLY A 58 -2.96 10.96 3.55
N ARG A 59 -2.49 12.07 2.96
CA ARG A 59 -1.10 12.55 3.07
C ARG A 59 -0.58 12.58 4.52
N ASN A 60 -1.44 12.95 5.46
CA ASN A 60 -1.11 13.13 6.87
C ASN A 60 -1.49 11.91 7.75
N GLY A 61 -1.86 10.77 7.16
CA GLY A 61 -2.31 9.59 7.92
C GLY A 61 -1.29 9.00 8.90
N HIS A 62 0.00 9.26 8.67
CA HIS A 62 1.08 8.83 9.56
C HIS A 62 1.31 9.78 10.75
N GLN A 63 0.72 10.98 10.73
CA GLN A 63 0.90 11.99 11.77
C GLN A 63 0.07 11.65 13.02
N PRO A 64 0.46 12.14 14.21
CA PRO A 64 -0.36 12.05 15.42
C PRO A 64 -1.75 12.68 15.23
N LEU A 65 -2.75 12.18 15.97
CA LEU A 65 -4.05 12.87 16.05
C LEU A 65 -3.85 14.28 16.65
N PRO A 66 -4.67 15.27 16.28
CA PRO A 66 -4.57 16.63 16.85
C PRO A 66 -4.61 16.60 18.40
N GLU A 67 -3.86 17.48 19.07
CA GLU A 67 -3.69 17.45 20.53
C GLU A 67 -5.02 17.41 21.32
N ALA A 68 -6.02 18.19 20.89
CA ALA A 68 -7.34 18.25 21.52
C ALA A 68 -8.43 17.42 20.79
N TRP A 69 -8.04 16.36 20.07
CA TRP A 69 -9.00 15.59 19.26
C TRP A 69 -10.12 14.95 20.08
N MET A 70 -9.89 14.60 21.36
CA MET A 70 -10.92 14.04 22.24
C MET A 70 -12.11 14.98 22.48
N SER A 71 -11.86 16.29 22.47
CA SER A 71 -12.89 17.33 22.65
C SER A 71 -13.49 17.81 21.33
N HIS A 72 -13.03 17.29 20.18
CA HIS A 72 -13.51 17.70 18.87
C HIS A 72 -14.99 17.27 18.66
N PRO A 73 -15.87 18.11 18.05
CA PRO A 73 -17.28 17.77 17.85
C PRO A 73 -17.51 16.43 17.15
N SER A 74 -16.72 16.11 16.12
CA SER A 74 -16.78 14.81 15.44
C SER A 74 -16.46 13.64 16.36
N THR A 75 -15.52 13.82 17.30
CA THR A 75 -15.14 12.78 18.27
C THR A 75 -16.25 12.54 19.29
N LEU A 76 -16.88 13.60 19.78
CA LEU A 76 -18.04 13.49 20.68
C LEU A 76 -19.22 12.80 19.99
N SER A 77 -19.46 13.12 18.71
CA SER A 77 -20.48 12.46 17.89
C SER A 77 -20.16 10.98 17.65
N ALA A 78 -18.91 10.66 17.30
CA ALA A 78 -18.44 9.29 17.10
C ALA A 78 -18.57 8.47 18.39
N SER A 79 -18.15 9.01 19.55
CA SER A 79 -18.25 8.35 20.86
C SER A 79 -19.70 7.96 21.17
N LYS A 80 -20.66 8.88 21.01
CA LYS A 80 -22.10 8.58 21.20
C LYS A 80 -22.59 7.45 20.30
N LYS A 81 -22.20 7.46 19.01
CA LYS A 81 -22.60 6.43 18.05
C LYS A 81 -21.99 5.06 18.36
N VAL A 82 -20.70 5.01 18.71
CA VAL A 82 -20.03 3.76 19.10
C VAL A 82 -20.65 3.21 20.38
N LYS A 83 -20.94 4.07 21.38
CA LYS A 83 -21.60 3.64 22.61
C LYS A 83 -22.97 3.03 22.34
N ALA A 84 -23.81 3.69 21.54
CA ALA A 84 -25.13 3.17 21.20
C ALA A 84 -25.06 1.77 20.56
N LEU A 85 -24.16 1.58 19.58
CA LEU A 85 -23.95 0.27 18.95
C LEU A 85 -23.48 -0.78 19.97
N LEU A 86 -22.59 -0.40 20.88
CA LEU A 86 -22.06 -1.32 21.87
C LEU A 86 -23.11 -1.71 22.93
N ASP A 87 -23.96 -0.77 23.36
CA ASP A 87 -25.10 -1.05 24.23
C ASP A 87 -26.07 -2.04 23.54
N ASP A 88 -26.36 -1.83 22.24
CA ASP A 88 -27.20 -2.74 21.45
C ASP A 88 -26.59 -4.15 21.38
N TYR A 89 -25.31 -4.27 21.02
CA TYR A 89 -24.65 -5.59 20.90
C TYR A 89 -24.52 -6.33 22.23
N LEU A 90 -24.32 -5.63 23.34
CA LEU A 90 -24.27 -6.24 24.67
C LEU A 90 -25.65 -6.76 25.11
N SER A 91 -26.73 -6.17 24.61
CA SER A 91 -28.10 -6.63 24.90
C SER A 91 -28.47 -7.96 24.24
N GLU A 92 -27.68 -8.44 23.27
CA GLU A 92 -27.91 -9.70 22.55
C GLU A 92 -27.65 -10.96 23.40
N GLY A 93 -27.10 -10.82 24.61
CA GLY A 93 -26.97 -11.92 25.58
C GLY A 93 -25.78 -12.86 25.35
N HIS A 94 -24.83 -12.48 24.49
CA HIS A 94 -23.59 -13.23 24.28
C HIS A 94 -22.64 -13.06 25.48
N SER A 95 -22.05 -14.17 25.95
CA SER A 95 -21.12 -14.18 27.08
C SER A 95 -19.79 -13.47 26.79
N CYS A 96 -19.38 -13.41 25.53
CA CYS A 96 -18.22 -12.66 25.07
C CYS A 96 -18.42 -12.14 23.65
N ILE A 97 -18.28 -10.83 23.47
CA ILE A 97 -18.31 -10.17 22.17
C ILE A 97 -16.91 -9.66 21.79
N ALA A 98 -16.61 -9.66 20.50
CA ALA A 98 -15.37 -9.16 19.94
C ALA A 98 -15.66 -8.15 18.82
N ILE A 99 -15.11 -6.95 18.96
CA ILE A 99 -15.14 -5.92 17.93
C ILE A 99 -13.75 -5.83 17.30
N LYS A 100 -13.69 -5.96 15.97
CA LYS A 100 -12.46 -5.77 15.22
C LYS A 100 -12.55 -4.53 14.34
N ASP A 101 -11.63 -3.61 14.56
CA ASP A 101 -11.26 -2.61 13.56
C ASP A 101 -9.78 -2.24 13.77
N PRO A 102 -8.92 -2.30 12.72
CA PRO A 102 -7.51 -1.93 12.85
C PRO A 102 -7.23 -0.52 13.37
N ARG A 103 -8.18 0.42 13.24
CA ARG A 103 -8.13 1.83 13.67
C ARG A 103 -8.40 2.01 15.16
N ILE A 104 -8.92 0.99 15.85
CA ILE A 104 -9.01 0.99 17.32
C ILE A 104 -7.63 1.30 17.92
N SER A 105 -6.55 0.81 17.31
CA SER A 105 -5.17 1.16 17.67
C SER A 105 -4.89 2.66 17.78
N LEU A 106 -5.51 3.48 16.92
CA LEU A 106 -5.35 4.94 16.92
C LEU A 106 -6.34 5.64 17.86
N LEU A 107 -7.50 5.03 18.07
CA LEU A 107 -8.64 5.61 18.77
C LEU A 107 -8.82 5.05 20.19
N LEU A 108 -7.78 4.43 20.77
CA LEU A 108 -7.88 3.81 22.10
C LEU A 108 -8.43 4.75 23.19
N PRO A 109 -8.03 6.02 23.28
CA PRO A 109 -8.62 6.92 24.28
C PRO A 109 -10.15 7.07 24.15
N LEU A 110 -10.68 7.07 22.93
CA LEU A 110 -12.13 7.06 22.69
C LEU A 110 -12.77 5.75 23.17
N TRP A 111 -12.14 4.62 22.88
CA TRP A 111 -12.65 3.31 23.32
C TRP A 111 -12.64 3.16 24.83
N TYR A 112 -11.58 3.61 25.52
CA TYR A 112 -11.58 3.66 26.99
C TYR A 112 -12.69 4.54 27.55
N ASP A 113 -12.96 5.68 26.91
CA ASP A 113 -14.02 6.59 27.35
C ASP A 113 -15.42 5.97 27.17
N VAL A 114 -15.68 5.38 26.00
CA VAL A 114 -16.93 4.67 25.70
C VAL A 114 -17.14 3.51 26.67
N CYS A 115 -16.10 2.73 26.95
CA CYS A 115 -16.21 1.55 27.79
C CYS A 115 -16.21 1.80 29.30
N ARG A 116 -15.93 3.03 29.77
CA ARG A 116 -15.78 3.32 31.22
C ARG A 116 -17.02 2.96 32.04
N ASN A 117 -18.20 3.11 31.46
CA ASN A 117 -19.48 2.91 32.13
C ASN A 117 -20.26 1.71 31.56
N ILE A 118 -19.55 0.79 30.92
CA ILE A 118 -20.14 -0.45 30.42
C ILE A 118 -19.94 -1.52 31.49
N ASP A 119 -21.01 -2.25 31.79
CA ASP A 119 -20.97 -3.39 32.72
C ASP A 119 -20.38 -4.63 32.03
N ALA A 120 -19.13 -4.53 31.60
CA ALA A 120 -18.40 -5.60 30.93
C ALA A 120 -16.89 -5.48 31.19
N GLU A 121 -16.21 -6.64 31.29
CA GLU A 121 -14.76 -6.69 31.27
C GLU A 121 -14.23 -6.40 29.86
N ILE A 122 -13.26 -5.48 29.75
CA ILE A 122 -12.73 -5.02 28.46
C ILE A 122 -11.28 -5.46 28.30
N VAL A 123 -11.02 -6.18 27.21
CA VAL A 123 -9.69 -6.67 26.88
C VAL A 123 -9.29 -6.20 25.49
N PHE A 124 -8.17 -5.47 25.39
CA PHE A 124 -7.62 -5.03 24.12
C PHE A 124 -6.51 -5.99 23.65
N VAL A 125 -6.76 -6.67 22.52
CA VAL A 125 -5.80 -7.57 21.88
C VAL A 125 -5.34 -6.99 20.54
N PHE A 126 -4.04 -6.91 20.33
CA PHE A 126 -3.44 -6.33 19.13
C PHE A 126 -2.59 -7.34 18.37
N ALA A 127 -2.84 -7.47 17.08
CA ALA A 127 -1.98 -8.24 16.20
C ALA A 127 -0.66 -7.50 15.93
N LEU A 128 0.45 -8.15 16.24
CA LEU A 128 1.82 -7.70 15.96
C LEU A 128 2.41 -8.54 14.83
N ARG A 129 2.98 -7.87 13.84
CA ARG A 129 3.64 -8.52 12.70
C ARG A 129 4.84 -7.70 12.28
N HIS A 130 5.88 -8.40 11.82
CA HIS A 130 7.12 -7.80 11.35
C HIS A 130 6.84 -6.69 10.31
N PRO A 131 7.40 -5.48 10.47
CA PRO A 131 7.08 -4.32 9.62
C PRO A 131 7.37 -4.55 8.14
N ALA A 132 8.41 -5.33 7.79
CA ALA A 132 8.70 -5.68 6.40
C ALA A 132 7.57 -6.48 5.73
N ALA A 133 6.97 -7.44 6.44
CA ALA A 133 5.87 -8.25 5.93
C ALA A 133 4.61 -7.40 5.76
N VAL A 134 4.35 -6.48 6.72
CA VAL A 134 3.25 -5.52 6.62
C VAL A 134 3.45 -4.56 5.46
N ALA A 135 4.67 -4.03 5.28
CA ALA A 135 5.00 -3.14 4.18
C ALA A 135 4.85 -3.80 2.81
N LYS A 136 5.37 -5.02 2.64
CA LYS A 136 5.15 -5.80 1.41
C LYS A 136 3.65 -5.96 1.13
N SER A 137 2.86 -6.31 2.14
CA SER A 137 1.42 -6.50 1.98
C SER A 137 0.67 -5.21 1.65
N LEU A 138 1.04 -4.08 2.28
CA LEU A 138 0.41 -2.79 2.02
C LEU A 138 0.83 -2.19 0.70
N VAL A 139 2.10 -2.24 0.33
CA VAL A 139 2.55 -1.78 -0.99
C VAL A 139 1.86 -2.59 -2.08
N ARG A 140 1.82 -3.91 -1.95
CA ARG A 140 1.06 -4.78 -2.87
C ARG A 140 -0.40 -4.34 -2.96
N ARG A 141 -1.07 -4.07 -1.84
CA ARG A 141 -2.45 -3.59 -1.87
C ARG A 141 -2.59 -2.20 -2.52
N ASP A 142 -1.82 -1.22 -2.04
CA ASP A 142 -2.22 0.19 -1.99
C ASP A 142 -1.32 1.12 -2.84
N GLN A 143 -0.31 0.58 -3.52
CA GLN A 143 0.66 1.40 -4.26
C GLN A 143 -0.01 2.22 -5.39
N PHE A 144 -0.93 1.61 -6.15
CA PHE A 144 -1.57 2.25 -7.30
C PHE A 144 -2.75 3.13 -6.93
N THR A 145 -3.47 2.79 -5.86
CA THR A 145 -4.66 3.52 -5.43
C THR A 145 -4.30 4.78 -4.66
N VAL A 146 -3.32 4.70 -3.76
CA VAL A 146 -3.00 5.79 -2.82
C VAL A 146 -1.50 6.14 -2.76
N GLY A 147 -0.68 5.61 -3.68
CA GLY A 147 0.76 5.86 -3.70
C GLY A 147 1.48 5.25 -2.50
N MET A 148 1.01 4.10 -2.00
CA MET A 148 1.67 3.42 -0.89
C MET A 148 3.08 2.98 -1.27
N SER A 149 4.06 3.42 -0.47
CA SER A 149 5.46 3.03 -0.58
C SER A 149 5.90 2.25 0.65
N ILE A 150 7.05 1.57 0.57
CA ILE A 150 7.64 0.89 1.74
C ILE A 150 7.83 1.90 2.88
N TRP A 151 8.28 3.12 2.56
CA TRP A 151 8.44 4.18 3.54
C TRP A 151 7.13 4.60 4.19
N ARG A 152 6.11 4.90 3.37
CA ARG A 152 4.81 5.30 3.92
C ARG A 152 4.20 4.21 4.78
N SER A 153 4.35 2.95 4.36
CA SER A 153 3.85 1.81 5.12
C SER A 153 4.55 1.64 6.46
N GLN A 154 5.88 1.77 6.53
CA GLN A 154 6.58 1.64 7.81
C GLN A 154 6.26 2.81 8.77
N LEU A 155 6.00 4.01 8.23
CA LEU A 155 5.49 5.12 9.05
C LEU A 155 4.10 4.82 9.62
N LEU A 156 3.17 4.32 8.79
CA LEU A 156 1.86 3.90 9.28
C LEU A 156 1.99 2.79 10.33
N TRP A 157 2.88 1.83 10.11
CA TRP A 157 3.12 0.75 11.06
C TRP A 157 3.65 1.28 12.39
N ARG A 158 4.66 2.16 12.37
CA ARG A 158 5.21 2.79 13.58
C ARG A 158 4.13 3.61 14.28
N ARG A 159 3.38 4.43 13.55
CA ARG A 159 2.30 5.28 14.09
C ARG A 159 1.23 4.49 14.83
N TYR A 160 0.68 3.43 14.21
CA TYR A 160 -0.37 2.63 14.85
C TYR A 160 0.13 1.95 16.12
N ASN A 161 1.36 1.41 16.11
CA ASN A 161 1.90 0.74 17.28
C ASN A 161 2.35 1.73 18.37
N SER A 162 2.84 2.92 18.02
CA SER A 162 3.05 4.02 18.97
C SER A 162 1.76 4.46 19.63
N ALA A 163 0.68 4.60 18.87
CA ALA A 163 -0.63 4.96 19.40
C ALA A 163 -1.14 3.94 20.42
N ILE A 164 -0.93 2.65 20.14
CA ILE A 164 -1.22 1.58 21.11
C ILE A 164 -0.41 1.80 22.38
N VAL A 165 0.90 2.07 22.26
CA VAL A 165 1.81 2.22 23.40
C VAL A 165 1.55 3.51 24.22
N GLU A 166 1.06 4.56 23.57
CA GLU A 166 0.72 5.82 24.24
C GLU A 166 -0.65 5.77 24.92
N GLY A 167 -1.61 5.10 24.29
CA GLY A 167 -3.03 5.19 24.65
C GLY A 167 -3.51 4.24 25.74
N PHE A 168 -2.65 3.40 26.32
CA PHE A 168 -3.09 2.38 27.28
C PHE A 168 -2.93 2.79 28.76
N GLY A 169 -3.99 2.54 29.54
CA GLY A 169 -4.04 2.68 31.00
C GLY A 169 -3.28 1.57 31.73
N ASP A 170 -3.51 1.36 33.02
CA ASP A 170 -2.68 0.48 33.87
C ASP A 170 -2.55 -0.97 33.36
N THR A 171 -3.60 -1.50 32.72
CA THR A 171 -3.56 -2.78 32.03
C THR A 171 -2.82 -2.65 30.68
N GLY A 172 -1.74 -3.40 30.54
CA GLY A 172 -0.90 -3.39 29.34
C GLY A 172 -1.56 -4.05 28.12
N PRO A 173 -1.20 -3.68 26.87
CA PRO A 173 -1.78 -4.27 25.67
C PRO A 173 -1.36 -5.73 25.51
N VAL A 174 -2.29 -6.59 25.13
CA VAL A 174 -1.98 -7.99 24.79
C VAL A 174 -1.57 -8.05 23.33
N PHE A 175 -0.28 -8.15 23.05
CA PHE A 175 0.21 -8.38 21.69
C PHE A 175 0.18 -9.87 21.33
N PHE A 176 -0.50 -10.17 20.24
CA PHE A 176 -0.44 -11.45 19.55
C PHE A 176 0.60 -11.35 18.43
N ASP A 177 1.78 -11.92 18.63
CA ASP A 177 2.85 -11.89 17.64
C ASP A 177 2.71 -13.01 16.62
N HIS A 178 2.59 -12.62 15.36
CA HIS A 178 2.52 -13.52 14.21
C HIS A 178 3.80 -14.36 14.04
N THR A 179 4.97 -13.87 14.48
CA THR A 179 6.21 -14.65 14.39
C THR A 179 6.22 -15.75 15.44
N SER A 180 5.92 -15.43 16.71
CA SER A 180 5.75 -16.42 17.78
C SER A 180 4.67 -17.46 17.47
N TRP A 181 3.63 -17.12 16.69
CA TRP A 181 2.65 -18.11 16.25
C TRP A 181 3.27 -19.26 15.47
N LYS A 182 4.25 -18.97 14.60
CA LYS A 182 4.91 -20.00 13.78
C LYS A 182 5.76 -20.96 14.61
N THR A 183 6.26 -20.52 15.75
CA THR A 183 7.21 -21.29 16.57
C THR A 183 6.59 -21.87 17.84
N ALA A 184 5.55 -21.24 18.39
CA ALA A 184 4.90 -21.64 19.64
C ALA A 184 3.40 -21.24 19.67
N PRO A 185 2.58 -21.76 18.76
CA PRO A 185 1.17 -21.39 18.65
C PRO A 185 0.35 -21.76 19.89
N GLU A 186 0.61 -22.89 20.53
CA GLU A 186 -0.09 -23.31 21.76
C GLU A 186 0.13 -22.32 22.91
N LYS A 187 1.35 -21.78 23.05
CA LYS A 187 1.66 -20.76 24.06
C LYS A 187 0.91 -19.45 23.77
N GLN A 188 0.79 -19.07 22.50
CA GLN A 188 0.00 -17.89 22.11
C GLN A 188 -1.48 -18.08 22.41
N ILE A 189 -2.05 -19.26 22.15
CA ILE A 189 -3.45 -19.59 22.50
C ILE A 189 -3.65 -19.52 24.02
N GLN A 190 -2.81 -20.20 24.80
CA GLN A 190 -2.91 -20.20 26.26
C GLN A 190 -2.86 -18.78 26.83
N ARG A 191 -1.94 -17.96 26.31
CA ARG A 191 -1.82 -16.55 26.71
C ARG A 191 -3.07 -15.77 26.35
N LEU A 192 -3.58 -15.91 25.13
CA LEU A 192 -4.81 -15.25 24.69
C LEU A 192 -6.00 -15.62 25.60
N CYS A 193 -6.20 -16.91 25.90
CA CYS A 193 -7.24 -17.36 26.83
C CYS A 193 -7.06 -16.78 28.23
N SER A 194 -5.82 -16.71 28.74
CA SER A 194 -5.54 -16.16 30.07
C SER A 194 -5.91 -14.68 30.21
N TYR A 195 -5.78 -13.90 29.14
CA TYR A 195 -6.12 -12.47 29.15
C TYR A 195 -7.59 -12.20 28.81
N THR A 196 -8.21 -13.03 28.00
CA THR A 196 -9.57 -12.79 27.49
C THR A 196 -10.66 -13.52 28.27
N GLY A 197 -10.27 -14.47 29.13
CA GLY A 197 -11.22 -15.38 29.79
C GLY A 197 -11.86 -16.39 28.84
N LEU A 198 -11.56 -16.33 27.53
CA LEU A 198 -12.09 -17.26 26.53
C LEU A 198 -11.66 -18.69 26.84
N ARG A 199 -12.62 -19.61 26.72
CA ARG A 199 -12.39 -21.05 26.88
C ARG A 199 -12.87 -21.76 25.64
N THR A 200 -12.01 -22.62 25.12
CA THR A 200 -12.29 -23.45 23.97
C THR A 200 -13.02 -24.71 24.41
N GLU A 201 -14.23 -24.93 23.90
CA GLU A 201 -14.83 -26.27 23.80
C GLU A 201 -14.21 -27.10 22.66
N ALA A 202 -13.37 -26.46 21.83
CA ALA A 202 -12.72 -27.11 20.71
C ALA A 202 -11.79 -28.24 21.19
N SER A 203 -11.93 -29.39 20.52
CA SER A 203 -11.12 -30.58 20.73
C SER A 203 -9.63 -30.30 20.48
N LYS A 204 -8.74 -31.14 21.04
CA LYS A 204 -7.29 -31.11 20.73
C LYS A 204 -7.02 -31.09 19.21
N ASP A 205 -7.85 -31.78 18.43
CA ASP A 205 -7.74 -31.84 16.97
C ASP A 205 -8.12 -30.51 16.30
N GLU A 206 -9.11 -29.79 16.81
CA GLU A 206 -9.48 -28.46 16.30
C GLU A 206 -8.43 -27.40 16.64
N LEU A 207 -7.86 -27.48 17.84
CA LEU A 207 -6.70 -26.68 18.22
C LEU A 207 -5.48 -27.04 17.34
N GLY A 208 -5.27 -28.31 17.03
CA GLY A 208 -4.22 -28.76 16.10
C GLY A 208 -4.43 -28.25 14.66
N ARG A 209 -5.67 -28.22 14.17
CA ARG A 209 -6.02 -27.60 12.86
C ARG A 209 -5.81 -26.09 12.87
N LEU A 210 -6.12 -25.44 13.99
CA LEU A 210 -5.84 -24.02 14.20
C LEU A 210 -4.34 -23.73 14.14
N VAL A 211 -3.54 -24.50 14.87
CA VAL A 211 -2.07 -24.44 14.91
C VAL A 211 -1.47 -24.56 13.51
N GLY A 212 -1.98 -25.49 12.68
CA GLY A 212 -1.55 -25.68 11.29
C GLY A 212 -2.13 -24.69 10.27
N PHE A 213 -3.03 -23.80 10.67
CA PHE A 213 -3.67 -22.83 9.78
C PHE A 213 -2.96 -21.48 9.85
N ASP A 214 -2.02 -21.22 8.94
CA ASP A 214 -1.54 -19.86 8.65
C ASP A 214 -1.91 -19.50 7.20
N PRO A 215 -3.00 -18.75 6.97
CA PRO A 215 -3.44 -18.36 5.63
C PRO A 215 -2.42 -17.45 4.90
N SER A 216 -1.37 -16.98 5.58
CA SER A 216 -0.27 -16.25 4.96
C SER A 216 0.82 -17.14 4.36
N GLU A 217 0.75 -18.47 4.51
CA GLU A 217 1.73 -19.41 3.95
C GLU A 217 1.56 -19.71 2.46
N HIS A 218 0.40 -19.38 1.86
CA HIS A 218 0.17 -19.56 0.42
C HIS A 218 0.86 -18.53 -0.49
N THR A 219 1.74 -17.67 0.03
CA THR A 219 2.54 -16.76 -0.80
C THR A 219 4.04 -16.90 -0.50
N SER A 220 4.60 -18.03 -0.94
CA SER A 220 6.04 -18.17 -1.09
C SER A 220 6.54 -17.25 -2.21
N SER A 221 6.88 -16.01 -1.88
CA SER A 221 7.81 -15.24 -2.71
C SER A 221 8.96 -14.71 -1.87
N ARG A 222 10.13 -15.31 -2.12
CA ARG A 222 11.45 -14.87 -1.66
C ARG A 222 11.64 -13.41 -2.07
N LEU A 223 11.32 -12.49 -1.18
CA LEU A 223 11.71 -11.09 -1.31
C LEU A 223 12.45 -10.72 -0.03
N THR A 224 13.74 -10.47 -0.22
CA THR A 224 14.80 -9.96 0.66
C THR A 224 14.41 -8.61 1.28
N SER A 225 13.37 -8.62 2.12
CA SER A 225 12.64 -7.41 2.56
C SER A 225 13.13 -6.80 3.88
N GLN A 226 14.11 -7.41 4.54
CA GLN A 226 14.69 -6.87 5.78
C GLN A 226 15.52 -5.60 5.53
N GLU A 227 16.18 -5.48 4.38
CA GLU A 227 17.06 -4.33 4.10
C GLU A 227 16.27 -3.02 3.90
N ALA A 228 14.99 -3.09 3.52
CA ALA A 228 14.20 -1.90 3.15
C ALA A 228 13.49 -1.16 4.29
N ILE A 229 13.56 -1.65 5.54
CA ILE A 229 12.90 -1.03 6.71
C ILE A 229 13.90 -0.26 7.55
N HIS A 230 13.52 0.92 8.03
CA HIS A 230 14.37 1.78 8.84
C HIS A 230 14.78 1.07 10.15
N PRO A 231 16.06 1.13 10.56
CA PRO A 231 16.55 0.49 11.78
C PRO A 231 15.73 0.82 13.03
N ASP A 232 15.30 2.07 13.21
CA ASP A 232 14.48 2.46 14.37
C ASP A 232 13.11 1.78 14.40
N VAL A 233 12.51 1.50 13.23
CA VAL A 233 11.24 0.77 13.13
C VAL A 233 11.45 -0.69 13.52
N ILE A 234 12.56 -1.30 13.07
CA ILE A 234 12.96 -2.66 13.44
C ILE A 234 13.27 -2.74 14.94
N ASN A 235 14.02 -1.79 15.49
CA ASN A 235 14.33 -1.74 16.92
C ASN A 235 13.03 -1.61 17.74
N PHE A 236 12.11 -0.74 17.34
CA PHE A 236 10.81 -0.65 18.00
C PHE A 236 10.00 -1.95 17.91
N TYR A 237 9.99 -2.63 16.77
CA TYR A 237 9.39 -3.96 16.63
C TYR A 237 9.98 -4.94 17.65
N HIS A 238 11.29 -4.99 17.80
CA HIS A 238 11.93 -5.86 18.79
C HIS A 238 11.54 -5.52 20.24
N GLN A 239 11.33 -4.24 20.57
CA GLN A 239 10.82 -3.86 21.90
C GLN A 239 9.38 -4.36 22.11
N LEU A 240 8.52 -4.27 21.10
CA LEU A 240 7.16 -4.81 21.16
C LEU A 240 7.15 -6.34 21.33
N VAL A 241 8.04 -7.05 20.62
CA VAL A 241 8.18 -8.51 20.78
C VAL A 241 8.63 -8.86 22.19
N LYS A 242 9.69 -8.22 22.71
CA LYS A 242 10.16 -8.43 24.10
C LYS A 242 9.06 -8.15 25.13
N TYR A 243 8.28 -7.09 24.92
CA TYR A 243 7.13 -6.78 25.75
C TYR A 243 6.06 -7.87 25.67
N SER A 244 5.76 -8.36 24.46
CA SER A 244 4.81 -9.46 24.26
C SER A 244 5.26 -10.77 24.92
N GLU A 245 6.56 -10.98 25.09
CA GLU A 245 7.13 -12.14 25.78
C GLU A 245 7.30 -11.90 27.29
N ASN A 246 6.67 -10.86 27.85
CA ASN A 246 6.80 -10.45 29.25
C ASN A 246 8.25 -10.20 29.71
N SER A 247 9.16 -9.93 28.76
CA SER A 247 10.59 -9.70 28.99
C SER A 247 10.95 -8.20 29.03
N LEU A 248 9.96 -7.31 28.88
CA LEU A 248 10.11 -5.86 28.99
C LEU A 248 8.93 -5.27 29.76
N PRO A 249 9.15 -4.51 30.85
CA PRO A 249 8.08 -3.82 31.56
C PRO A 249 7.42 -2.72 30.71
N LYS A 250 6.13 -2.48 30.97
CA LYS A 250 5.32 -1.41 30.35
C LYS A 250 6.04 -0.05 30.34
N ASN A 251 6.53 0.39 31.49
CA ASN A 251 7.12 1.73 31.66
C ASN A 251 8.35 1.91 30.76
N HIS A 252 9.16 0.86 30.61
CA HIS A 252 10.31 0.87 29.71
C HIS A 252 9.89 0.96 28.23
N LEU A 253 8.84 0.24 27.82
CA LEU A 253 8.31 0.33 26.46
C LEU A 253 7.78 1.76 26.16
N GLN A 254 7.04 2.36 27.09
CA GLN A 254 6.53 3.72 26.95
C GLN A 254 7.66 4.76 26.92
N GLN A 255 8.66 4.61 27.79
CA GLN A 255 9.85 5.45 27.79
C GLN A 255 10.62 5.33 26.47
N PHE A 256 10.85 4.10 25.99
CA PHE A 256 11.49 3.85 24.71
C PHE A 256 10.72 4.53 23.57
N ASN A 257 9.39 4.40 23.54
CA ASN A 257 8.56 5.02 22.52
C ASN A 257 8.65 6.55 22.53
N ARG A 258 8.71 7.19 23.71
CA ARG A 258 8.86 8.66 23.84
C ARG A 258 10.25 9.15 23.44
N GLN A 259 11.29 8.38 23.75
CA GLN A 259 12.69 8.76 23.50
C GLN A 259 13.13 8.48 22.05
N ASN A 260 12.45 7.57 21.36
CA ASN A 260 12.75 7.19 19.98
C ASN A 260 11.56 7.59 19.12
N PRO A 261 11.48 8.85 18.64
CA PRO A 261 10.33 9.31 17.86
C PRO A 261 10.20 8.53 16.54
N MET A 262 9.17 8.89 15.76
CA MET A 262 9.04 8.40 14.38
C MET A 262 10.38 8.57 13.64
N PRO A 263 10.81 7.57 12.85
CA PRO A 263 12.02 7.72 12.06
C PRO A 263 11.88 8.97 11.19
N GLU A 264 12.79 9.91 11.37
CA GLU A 264 12.92 10.99 10.43
C GLU A 264 13.42 10.41 9.11
N PHE A 265 13.06 11.07 8.02
CA PHE A 265 13.63 10.71 6.74
C PHE A 265 15.15 10.72 6.82
N PRO A 266 15.83 9.81 6.10
CA PRO A 266 17.23 10.02 5.79
C PRO A 266 17.35 11.42 5.22
N SER A 267 18.06 12.30 5.94
CA SER A 267 18.40 13.62 5.46
C SER A 267 18.98 13.47 4.06
N HIS A 268 18.57 14.29 3.10
CA HIS A 268 19.19 14.25 1.78
C HIS A 268 20.63 14.80 1.91
N ARG A 269 21.61 14.01 2.39
CA ARG A 269 23.03 14.44 2.49
C ARG A 269 23.76 14.28 1.16
N ALA A 270 23.03 14.35 0.06
CA ALA A 270 23.67 14.78 -1.17
C ALA A 270 24.18 16.22 -0.95
N SER A 271 25.44 16.47 -1.32
CA SER A 271 26.02 17.81 -1.16
C SER A 271 25.12 18.88 -1.80
N LYS A 272 25.20 20.14 -1.32
CA LYS A 272 24.47 21.27 -1.92
C LYS A 272 24.61 21.29 -3.45
N THR A 273 25.78 20.88 -3.96
CA THR A 273 26.09 20.71 -5.38
C THR A 273 25.22 19.64 -6.04
N VAL A 274 25.10 18.44 -5.47
CA VAL A 274 24.27 17.37 -6.02
C VAL A 274 22.79 17.76 -6.03
N HIS A 275 22.29 18.40 -4.97
CA HIS A 275 20.94 18.96 -4.95
C HIS A 275 20.69 20.04 -6.01
N ARG A 276 21.69 20.90 -6.25
CA ARG A 276 21.62 21.90 -7.31
C ARG A 276 21.55 21.22 -8.68
N ILE A 277 22.32 20.15 -8.88
CA ILE A 277 22.29 19.35 -10.12
C ILE A 277 20.94 18.62 -10.26
N ASP A 278 20.40 18.02 -9.19
CA ASP A 278 19.08 17.36 -9.19
C ASP A 278 17.97 18.34 -9.56
N ARG A 279 17.90 19.48 -8.87
CA ARG A 279 16.93 20.53 -9.17
C ARG A 279 17.09 21.07 -10.59
N LEU A 280 18.34 21.26 -11.04
CA LEU A 280 18.61 21.72 -12.40
C LEU A 280 18.14 20.68 -13.42
N LYS A 281 18.35 19.39 -13.16
CA LYS A 281 17.95 18.31 -14.08
C LYS A 281 16.44 18.17 -14.19
N VAL A 282 15.75 18.18 -13.05
CA VAL A 282 14.28 18.23 -12.99
C VAL A 282 13.77 19.49 -13.70
N PHE A 283 14.38 20.65 -13.47
CA PHE A 283 14.00 21.92 -14.12
C PHE A 283 14.22 21.91 -15.65
N THR A 284 15.35 21.36 -16.11
CA THR A 284 15.71 21.28 -17.53
C THR A 284 14.96 20.19 -18.27
N SER A 285 14.37 19.23 -17.58
CA SER A 285 13.59 18.18 -18.22
C SER A 285 12.36 18.76 -18.93
N ASN A 286 11.99 18.12 -20.04
CA ASN A 286 10.79 18.45 -20.81
C ASN A 286 9.53 17.90 -20.13
N PHE A 287 9.69 17.01 -19.15
CA PHE A 287 8.65 16.46 -18.30
C PHE A 287 7.72 17.51 -17.67
N ILE A 288 8.28 18.62 -17.18
CA ILE A 288 7.52 19.68 -16.50
C ILE A 288 6.93 20.70 -17.51
N ALA A 289 7.23 20.55 -18.80
CA ALA A 289 6.97 21.53 -19.85
C ALA A 289 5.84 21.15 -20.82
N SER A 290 4.88 20.32 -20.43
CA SER A 290 3.71 20.07 -21.28
C SER A 290 2.77 21.28 -21.30
N GLY A 291 3.08 22.22 -22.18
CA GLY A 291 2.33 23.45 -22.44
C GLY A 291 3.17 24.43 -23.27
N VAL A 292 3.01 24.35 -24.58
CA VAL A 292 3.60 25.14 -25.68
C VAL A 292 4.01 26.59 -25.29
N THR A 293 5.21 27.01 -25.74
CA THR A 293 5.88 28.34 -25.67
C THR A 293 6.70 28.74 -24.41
N ARG A 294 7.80 29.46 -24.63
CA ARG A 294 8.71 30.06 -23.61
C ARG A 294 8.07 31.28 -22.93
N SER A 295 6.99 31.10 -22.19
CA SER A 295 6.35 32.17 -21.39
C SER A 295 6.95 32.28 -19.97
N PRO A 296 7.08 33.49 -19.38
CA PRO A 296 7.50 33.67 -17.98
C PRO A 296 6.66 32.88 -16.96
N ARG A 297 5.37 32.65 -17.24
CA ARG A 297 4.48 31.82 -16.40
C ARG A 297 4.92 30.35 -16.35
N ASN A 298 5.57 29.85 -17.40
CA ASN A 298 6.07 28.46 -17.46
C ASN A 298 7.35 28.26 -16.64
N LEU A 299 8.22 29.28 -16.54
CA LEU A 299 9.39 29.25 -15.65
C LEU A 299 8.97 29.15 -14.19
N THR A 300 7.95 29.90 -13.78
CA THR A 300 7.39 29.84 -12.42
C THR A 300 6.79 28.46 -12.12
N ARG A 301 6.04 27.87 -13.06
CA ARG A 301 5.51 26.50 -12.93
C ARG A 301 6.62 25.45 -12.82
N LYS A 302 7.69 25.57 -13.61
CA LYS A 302 8.86 24.69 -13.52
C LYS A 302 9.55 24.75 -12.17
N TRP A 303 9.76 25.95 -11.64
CA TRP A 303 10.33 26.15 -10.31
C TRP A 303 9.41 25.62 -9.20
N GLN A 304 8.10 25.86 -9.30
CA GLN A 304 7.13 25.33 -8.34
C GLN A 304 7.10 23.80 -8.36
N ALA A 305 7.12 23.16 -9.53
CA ALA A 305 7.14 21.71 -9.65
C ALA A 305 8.44 21.11 -9.10
N ALA A 306 9.60 21.67 -9.44
CA ALA A 306 10.89 21.23 -8.88
C ALA A 306 10.97 21.45 -7.36
N ALA A 307 10.44 22.56 -6.85
CA ALA A 307 10.37 22.84 -5.42
C ALA A 307 9.39 21.92 -4.69
N ASN A 308 8.22 21.65 -5.26
CA ASN A 308 7.22 20.72 -4.71
C ASN A 308 7.77 19.29 -4.69
N HIS A 309 8.45 18.88 -5.77
CA HIS A 309 9.11 17.58 -5.84
C HIS A 309 10.18 17.42 -4.75
N ALA A 310 11.06 18.43 -4.61
CA ALA A 310 12.08 18.43 -3.57
C ALA A 310 11.50 18.52 -2.14
N ARG A 311 10.38 19.21 -1.93
CA ARG A 311 9.70 19.33 -0.62
C ARG A 311 8.90 18.10 -0.23
N ASN A 312 8.34 17.40 -1.21
CA ASN A 312 7.49 16.24 -0.97
C ASN A 312 8.30 14.95 -0.94
N TRP A 313 9.54 14.92 -1.46
CA TRP A 313 10.44 13.78 -1.29
C TRP A 313 10.55 13.32 0.18
N PRO A 314 10.48 12.00 0.46
CA PRO A 314 10.12 10.88 -0.41
C PRO A 314 8.65 10.47 -0.24
N PHE A 315 7.80 11.30 0.39
CA PHE A 315 6.36 11.13 0.23
C PHE A 315 6.09 11.22 -1.25
N GLY A 316 5.66 10.10 -1.83
CA GLY A 316 5.41 9.97 -3.25
C GLY A 316 4.78 11.26 -3.74
N VAL A 317 5.44 11.92 -4.68
CA VAL A 317 4.78 12.97 -5.44
C VAL A 317 3.64 12.23 -6.11
N ILE A 318 2.44 12.28 -5.52
CA ILE A 318 1.21 11.58 -5.95
C ILE A 318 0.77 12.03 -7.36
N SER A 319 1.60 12.70 -8.14
CA SER A 319 1.17 13.40 -9.36
C SER A 319 2.21 13.45 -10.47
N LEU A 320 3.07 12.44 -10.58
CA LEU A 320 3.80 12.20 -11.83
C LEU A 320 3.34 10.85 -12.40
N PRO A 321 2.21 10.76 -13.13
CA PRO A 321 1.67 9.47 -13.59
C PRO A 321 2.71 8.64 -14.37
N PHE A 322 3.64 9.31 -15.06
CA PHE A 322 4.70 8.68 -15.85
C PHE A 322 5.91 8.18 -15.04
N PHE A 323 5.95 8.41 -13.73
CA PHE A 323 7.05 8.00 -12.86
C PHE A 323 6.50 7.21 -11.68
N LEU A 324 6.87 5.94 -11.60
CA LEU A 324 6.55 5.06 -10.51
C LEU A 324 7.83 4.74 -9.71
N PRO A 325 8.09 5.42 -8.58
CA PRO A 325 9.32 5.24 -7.82
C PRO A 325 9.59 3.79 -7.41
N GLU A 326 8.54 3.05 -7.03
CA GLU A 326 8.67 1.65 -6.65
C GLU A 326 9.13 0.77 -7.82
N TRP A 327 8.71 1.07 -9.06
CA TRP A 327 9.21 0.39 -10.26
C TRP A 327 10.69 0.69 -10.52
N ILE A 328 11.12 1.93 -10.30
CA ILE A 328 12.54 2.31 -10.38
C ILE A 328 13.35 1.58 -9.30
N TYR A 329 12.81 1.47 -8.09
CA TYR A 329 13.47 0.75 -7.01
C TYR A 329 13.50 -0.76 -7.20
N GLU A 330 12.51 -1.37 -7.86
CA GLU A 330 12.56 -2.79 -8.21
C GLU A 330 13.72 -3.09 -9.17
N GLN A 331 13.92 -2.23 -10.17
CA GLN A 331 15.05 -2.36 -11.11
C GLN A 331 16.40 -2.00 -10.45
N LEU A 332 16.42 -1.14 -9.43
CA LEU A 332 17.64 -0.77 -8.70
C LEU A 332 17.42 -0.66 -7.18
N PRO A 333 17.33 -1.78 -6.45
CA PRO A 333 16.97 -1.80 -5.02
C PRO A 333 17.88 -0.96 -4.14
N LYS A 334 19.16 -0.87 -4.49
CA LYS A 334 20.16 -0.09 -3.74
C LYS A 334 19.73 1.39 -3.62
N LEU A 335 18.99 1.96 -4.59
CA LEU A 335 18.48 3.34 -4.56
C LEU A 335 17.65 3.67 -3.32
N ARG A 336 16.99 2.69 -2.70
CA ARG A 336 16.19 2.89 -1.48
C ARG A 336 17.00 3.43 -0.31
N HIS A 337 18.31 3.16 -0.29
CA HIS A 337 19.23 3.58 0.76
C HIS A 337 20.06 4.80 0.38
N TYR A 338 19.97 5.27 -0.87
CA TYR A 338 20.62 6.52 -1.24
C TYR A 338 19.77 7.68 -0.76
N GLU A 339 20.43 8.67 -0.19
CA GLU A 339 19.87 9.98 0.13
C GLU A 339 19.66 10.82 -1.14
N ARG A 340 19.01 10.23 -2.14
CA ARG A 340 18.76 10.84 -3.44
C ARG A 340 17.35 10.52 -3.92
N ASP A 341 16.76 11.52 -4.50
CA ASP A 341 15.49 11.44 -5.21
C ASP A 341 15.58 10.54 -6.47
N PRO A 342 14.73 9.51 -6.63
CA PRO A 342 14.76 8.53 -7.70
C PRO A 342 14.34 9.12 -9.04
N VAL A 343 13.47 10.13 -9.07
CA VAL A 343 13.06 10.79 -10.31
C VAL A 343 14.21 11.64 -10.83
N ALA A 344 14.84 12.42 -9.95
CA ALA A 344 15.99 13.23 -10.34
C ALA A 344 17.22 12.35 -10.66
N TRP A 345 17.41 11.23 -9.96
CA TRP A 345 18.38 10.21 -10.35
C TRP A 345 18.07 9.60 -11.72
N TYR A 346 16.81 9.23 -11.98
CA TYR A 346 16.37 8.69 -13.26
C TYR A 346 16.70 9.65 -14.41
N LEU A 347 16.26 10.91 -14.29
CA LEU A 347 16.45 11.95 -15.31
C LEU A 347 17.94 12.26 -15.58
N ARG A 348 18.82 11.96 -14.63
CA ARG A 348 20.27 12.12 -14.80
C ARG A 348 20.94 10.92 -15.44
N SER A 349 20.55 9.73 -14.97
CA SER A 349 21.37 8.53 -15.10
C SER A 349 20.56 7.28 -15.37
N GLY A 350 19.34 7.17 -14.85
CA GLY A 350 18.55 5.94 -14.95
C GLY A 350 18.28 5.56 -16.40
N GLU A 351 17.85 6.52 -17.20
CA GLU A 351 17.53 6.30 -18.61
C GLU A 351 18.75 5.83 -19.43
N LYS A 352 19.93 6.40 -19.17
CA LYS A 352 21.20 5.96 -19.80
C LYS A 352 21.63 4.55 -19.39
N ARG A 353 21.06 4.04 -18.30
CA ARG A 353 21.32 2.71 -17.75
C ARG A 353 20.21 1.71 -18.11
N GLY A 354 19.32 2.07 -19.04
CA GLY A 354 18.21 1.22 -19.46
C GLY A 354 17.08 1.11 -18.44
N ILE A 355 17.09 1.93 -17.37
CA ILE A 355 15.99 1.95 -16.41
C ILE A 355 14.78 2.62 -17.07
N THR A 356 13.60 2.04 -16.88
CA THR A 356 12.32 2.63 -17.29
C THR A 356 11.61 3.30 -16.12
N PRO A 357 10.88 4.41 -16.33
CA PRO A 357 10.29 5.19 -15.24
C PRO A 357 8.93 4.64 -14.81
N HIS A 358 8.29 3.83 -15.65
CA HIS A 358 6.98 3.22 -15.41
C HIS A 358 6.87 1.91 -16.22
N PRO A 359 6.17 0.87 -15.76
CA PRO A 359 5.96 -0.38 -16.50
C PRO A 359 5.17 -0.25 -17.81
N LEU A 360 4.59 0.93 -18.09
CA LEU A 360 3.87 1.24 -19.35
C LEU A 360 4.69 2.17 -20.26
N ILE A 361 6.00 2.24 -20.01
CA ILE A 361 6.94 3.04 -20.78
C ILE A 361 8.15 2.15 -21.05
N SER A 362 8.17 1.53 -22.23
CA SER A 362 9.33 0.80 -22.75
C SER A 362 10.13 1.72 -23.66
N ARG A 363 11.43 1.83 -23.36
CA ARG A 363 12.37 2.57 -24.19
C ARG A 363 12.59 1.87 -25.52
N TRP A 364 12.81 0.56 -25.47
CA TRP A 364 13.04 -0.25 -26.65
C TRP A 364 11.88 -0.15 -27.64
N TYR A 365 10.63 -0.26 -27.16
CA TYR A 365 9.45 -0.22 -28.02
C TYR A 365 9.20 1.18 -28.59
N TYR A 366 9.33 2.21 -27.77
CA TYR A 366 9.07 3.59 -28.17
C TYR A 366 10.09 4.10 -29.20
N GLU A 367 11.38 3.79 -29.03
CA GLU A 367 12.45 4.26 -29.93
C GLU A 367 12.31 3.66 -31.34
N ARG A 368 11.82 2.42 -31.48
CA ARG A 368 11.61 1.79 -32.79
C ARG A 368 10.56 2.50 -33.64
N GLN A 369 9.55 3.11 -33.01
CA GLN A 369 8.53 3.89 -33.69
C GLN A 369 9.03 5.28 -34.14
N CYS A 370 10.13 5.77 -33.55
CA CYS A 370 10.63 7.13 -33.77
C CYS A 370 11.41 7.31 -35.08
N LYS A 371 11.44 6.33 -36.00
CA LYS A 371 12.05 6.41 -37.34
C LYS A 371 13.46 7.02 -37.36
N GLY A 372 14.30 6.68 -36.38
CA GLY A 372 15.67 7.19 -36.25
C GLY A 372 15.80 8.60 -35.64
N GLN A 373 14.71 9.22 -35.18
CA GLN A 373 14.78 10.43 -34.37
C GLN A 373 15.46 10.13 -33.03
N ARG A 374 16.29 11.07 -32.57
CA ARG A 374 16.98 10.94 -31.28
C ARG A 374 16.00 11.14 -30.14
N VAL A 375 15.58 10.05 -29.51
CA VAL A 375 14.82 10.07 -28.26
C VAL A 375 15.80 10.37 -27.12
N GLY A 376 15.84 11.63 -26.70
CA GLY A 376 16.64 12.06 -25.56
C GLY A 376 16.08 11.50 -24.25
N GLU A 377 15.14 12.24 -23.67
CA GLU A 377 14.38 11.85 -22.48
C GLU A 377 12.99 11.36 -22.90
N ILE A 378 12.67 10.08 -22.67
CA ILE A 378 11.51 9.40 -23.25
C ILE A 378 10.18 10.04 -22.84
N VAL A 379 10.00 10.35 -21.55
CA VAL A 379 8.75 10.95 -21.06
C VAL A 379 8.58 12.36 -21.64
N GLY A 380 9.66 13.14 -21.64
CA GLY A 380 9.73 14.46 -22.24
C GLY A 380 9.48 14.45 -23.75
N HIS A 381 10.07 13.49 -24.47
CA HIS A 381 9.82 13.31 -25.91
C HIS A 381 8.37 12.94 -26.16
N TYR A 382 7.82 11.99 -25.40
CA TYR A 382 6.40 11.63 -25.47
C TYR A 382 5.52 12.85 -25.28
N LEU A 383 5.71 13.61 -24.20
CA LEU A 383 4.89 14.78 -23.84
C LEU A 383 4.99 15.97 -24.80
N THR A 384 6.04 16.05 -25.60
CA THR A 384 6.27 17.18 -26.53
C THR A 384 6.08 16.84 -27.98
N VAL A 385 6.28 15.58 -28.36
CA VAL A 385 6.28 15.10 -29.75
C VAL A 385 5.43 13.84 -29.89
N GLY A 386 5.74 12.79 -29.13
CA GLY A 386 5.23 11.44 -29.41
C GLY A 386 3.72 11.33 -29.35
N TRP A 387 3.08 11.91 -28.33
CA TRP A 387 1.62 11.80 -28.20
C TRP A 387 0.88 12.52 -29.34
N HIS A 388 1.46 13.58 -29.90
CA HIS A 388 0.91 14.28 -31.07
C HIS A 388 1.07 13.47 -32.37
N GLN A 389 2.01 12.53 -32.40
CA GLN A 389 2.27 11.64 -33.53
C GLN A 389 1.58 10.28 -33.39
N GLY A 390 0.76 10.08 -32.35
CA GLY A 390 0.12 8.80 -32.07
C GLY A 390 1.09 7.71 -31.60
N LEU A 391 2.29 8.07 -31.13
CA LEU A 391 3.27 7.07 -30.69
C LEU A 391 2.83 6.38 -29.40
N SER A 392 2.93 5.05 -29.39
CA SER A 392 2.62 4.23 -28.21
C SER A 392 3.87 4.05 -27.33
N THR A 393 3.73 4.22 -26.02
CA THR A 393 4.84 4.02 -25.06
C THR A 393 5.05 2.56 -24.67
N HIS A 394 4.10 1.68 -24.97
CA HIS A 394 4.12 0.27 -24.61
C HIS A 394 3.08 -0.51 -25.43
N PRO A 395 3.33 -1.77 -25.86
CA PRO A 395 2.35 -2.55 -26.64
C PRO A 395 0.97 -2.70 -25.98
N LEU A 396 0.92 -2.73 -24.64
CA LEU A 396 -0.33 -2.76 -23.87
C LEU A 396 -1.01 -1.39 -23.65
N PHE A 397 -0.51 -0.33 -24.29
CA PHE A 397 -1.16 0.98 -24.31
C PHE A 397 -1.11 1.58 -25.72
N ASP A 398 -2.22 1.52 -26.44
CA ASP A 398 -2.37 2.11 -27.77
C ASP A 398 -3.20 3.41 -27.65
N PRO A 399 -2.61 4.58 -27.98
CA PRO A 399 -3.29 5.86 -27.79
C PRO A 399 -4.53 6.03 -28.66
N ASP A 400 -4.53 5.52 -29.89
CA ASP A 400 -5.63 5.68 -30.85
C ASP A 400 -6.78 4.74 -30.47
N PHE A 401 -6.47 3.48 -30.16
CA PHE A 401 -7.45 2.54 -29.62
C PHE A 401 -8.07 3.06 -28.32
N TYR A 402 -7.23 3.55 -27.39
CA TYR A 402 -7.72 4.07 -26.11
C TYR A 402 -8.64 5.29 -26.29
N HIS A 403 -8.32 6.18 -27.24
CA HIS A 403 -9.17 7.31 -27.58
C HIS A 403 -10.54 6.84 -28.12
N ASP A 404 -10.56 5.88 -29.05
CA ASP A 404 -11.79 5.29 -29.57
C ASP A 404 -12.66 4.66 -28.45
N GLN A 405 -12.04 3.94 -27.51
CA GLN A 405 -12.74 3.39 -26.34
C GLN A 405 -13.33 4.47 -25.43
N CYS A 406 -12.61 5.59 -25.24
CA CYS A 406 -13.12 6.74 -24.48
C CYS A 406 -14.30 7.39 -25.19
N GLN A 407 -14.22 7.58 -26.51
CA GLN A 407 -15.27 8.17 -27.32
C GLN A 407 -16.55 7.33 -27.30
N LYS A 408 -16.44 5.99 -27.43
CA LYS A 408 -17.56 5.05 -27.30
C LYS A 408 -18.28 5.16 -25.95
N LYS A 409 -17.58 5.59 -24.90
CA LYS A 409 -18.11 5.80 -23.54
C LYS A 409 -18.47 7.26 -23.25
N GLY A 410 -18.37 8.17 -24.21
CA GLY A 410 -18.68 9.60 -24.05
C GLY A 410 -17.69 10.36 -23.16
N ILE A 411 -16.44 9.90 -23.07
CA ILE A 411 -15.38 10.49 -22.22
C ILE A 411 -14.45 11.33 -23.10
N SER A 412 -14.29 12.62 -22.77
CA SER A 412 -13.30 13.49 -23.42
C SER A 412 -11.90 13.21 -22.89
N VAL A 413 -10.91 13.15 -23.77
CA VAL A 413 -9.49 12.95 -23.42
C VAL A 413 -8.72 14.24 -23.70
N ASP A 414 -8.48 15.03 -22.65
CA ASP A 414 -7.72 16.27 -22.77
C ASP A 414 -6.21 16.05 -22.54
N GLY A 415 -5.42 16.26 -23.60
CA GLY A 415 -3.96 16.17 -23.56
C GLY A 415 -3.42 14.75 -23.80
N PRO A 416 -2.23 14.41 -23.27
CA PRO A 416 -1.57 13.14 -23.59
C PRO A 416 -2.41 11.91 -23.16
N PRO A 417 -2.75 10.98 -24.08
CA PRO A 417 -3.62 9.84 -23.78
C PRO A 417 -3.16 8.98 -22.61
N LEU A 418 -1.85 8.69 -22.52
CA LEU A 418 -1.30 7.90 -21.41
C LEU A 418 -1.49 8.60 -20.05
N ARG A 419 -1.45 9.93 -20.02
CA ARG A 419 -1.72 10.71 -18.80
C ARG A 419 -3.15 10.49 -18.34
N HIS A 420 -4.10 10.63 -19.25
CA HIS A 420 -5.53 10.46 -18.95
C HIS A 420 -5.81 9.01 -18.53
N PHE A 421 -5.22 8.03 -19.22
CA PHE A 421 -5.34 6.63 -18.83
C PHE A 421 -4.87 6.39 -17.39
N LEU A 422 -3.65 6.80 -17.06
CA LEU A 422 -3.06 6.58 -15.74
C LEU A 422 -3.81 7.28 -14.60
N LEU A 423 -4.46 8.40 -14.87
CA LEU A 423 -5.19 9.17 -13.85
C LEU A 423 -6.67 8.78 -13.74
N GLU A 424 -7.28 8.38 -14.85
CA GLU A 424 -8.73 8.22 -14.98
C GLU A 424 -9.14 6.92 -15.67
N GLY A 425 -8.59 6.62 -16.86
CA GLY A 425 -9.01 5.48 -17.68
C GLY A 425 -8.86 4.13 -16.98
N ILE A 426 -7.73 3.97 -16.29
CA ILE A 426 -7.43 2.81 -15.46
C ILE A 426 -8.52 2.57 -14.40
N LYS A 427 -9.05 3.64 -13.79
CA LYS A 427 -10.08 3.53 -12.74
C LYS A 427 -11.47 3.18 -13.27
N ARG A 428 -11.68 3.45 -14.55
CA ARG A 428 -12.95 3.23 -15.27
C ARG A 428 -12.93 1.94 -16.07
N ASP A 429 -11.89 1.13 -15.90
CA ASP A 429 -11.68 -0.13 -16.64
C ASP A 429 -11.84 0.05 -18.15
N ILE A 430 -11.29 1.14 -18.68
CA ILE A 430 -11.27 1.36 -20.12
C ILE A 430 -10.14 0.50 -20.72
N PRO A 431 -10.43 -0.35 -21.73
CA PRO A 431 -9.39 -1.11 -22.42
C PRO A 431 -8.30 -0.19 -22.99
N SER A 432 -7.03 -0.56 -22.77
CA SER A 432 -5.88 0.29 -23.08
C SER A 432 -5.22 -0.03 -24.40
N SER A 433 -5.42 -1.23 -24.92
CA SER A 433 -4.99 -1.66 -26.25
C SER A 433 -5.88 -2.82 -26.72
N PRO A 434 -5.80 -3.23 -28.00
CA PRO A 434 -6.49 -4.42 -28.49
C PRO A 434 -6.10 -5.71 -27.75
N TYR A 435 -4.96 -5.70 -27.05
CA TYR A 435 -4.36 -6.86 -26.40
C TYR A 435 -4.62 -6.90 -24.88
N PHE A 436 -5.32 -5.90 -24.33
CA PHE A 436 -5.57 -5.85 -22.90
C PHE A 436 -6.95 -5.27 -22.58
N ASP A 437 -7.88 -6.15 -22.21
CA ASP A 437 -9.18 -5.79 -21.66
C ASP A 437 -9.22 -6.05 -20.14
N PRO A 438 -9.40 -5.01 -19.30
CA PRO A 438 -9.40 -5.15 -17.85
C PRO A 438 -10.57 -6.00 -17.31
N VAL A 439 -11.72 -6.04 -17.99
CA VAL A 439 -12.86 -6.88 -17.62
C VAL A 439 -12.55 -8.34 -17.94
N GLN A 440 -12.04 -8.63 -19.13
CA GLN A 440 -11.63 -9.97 -19.51
C GLN A 440 -10.52 -10.50 -18.60
N TYR A 441 -9.49 -9.70 -18.34
CA TYR A 441 -8.38 -10.10 -17.48
C TYR A 441 -8.88 -10.49 -16.08
N ARG A 442 -9.83 -9.75 -15.50
CA ARG A 442 -10.46 -10.11 -14.21
C ARG A 442 -11.30 -11.38 -14.28
N SER A 443 -12.00 -11.63 -15.40
CA SER A 443 -12.77 -12.87 -15.56
C SER A 443 -11.86 -14.11 -15.59
N GLN A 444 -10.67 -13.98 -16.18
CA GLN A 444 -9.65 -15.04 -16.25
C GLN A 444 -8.86 -15.17 -14.95
N ASN A 445 -8.81 -14.08 -14.18
CA ASN A 445 -8.09 -13.99 -12.93
C ASN A 445 -9.04 -13.47 -11.84
N PRO A 446 -9.98 -14.30 -11.33
CA PRO A 446 -10.97 -13.85 -10.35
C PRO A 446 -10.35 -13.33 -9.06
N ASP A 447 -9.14 -13.79 -8.73
CA ASP A 447 -8.30 -13.29 -7.65
C ASP A 447 -7.61 -11.95 -7.95
N VAL A 448 -7.91 -11.34 -9.10
CA VAL A 448 -7.61 -9.94 -9.45
C VAL A 448 -8.89 -9.09 -9.41
N ALA A 449 -10.07 -9.72 -9.47
CA ALA A 449 -11.36 -9.04 -9.50
C ALA A 449 -11.72 -8.40 -8.14
N GLY A 450 -11.16 -8.91 -7.04
CA GLY A 450 -11.22 -8.24 -5.74
C GLY A 450 -10.02 -7.30 -5.48
N SER A 451 -9.15 -7.08 -6.49
CA SER A 451 -7.83 -6.52 -6.27
C SER A 451 -7.87 -5.02 -6.36
N MET A 452 -7.10 -4.39 -5.49
CA MET A 452 -6.77 -2.99 -5.58
C MET A 452 -5.68 -2.72 -6.63
N PHE A 453 -5.21 -3.75 -7.35
CA PHE A 453 -4.52 -3.52 -8.60
C PHE A 453 -5.52 -3.32 -9.71
N TYR A 454 -5.32 -2.25 -10.46
CA TYR A 454 -5.94 -2.21 -11.76
C TYR A 454 -5.37 -3.35 -12.61
N PRO A 455 -6.21 -4.04 -13.41
CA PRO A 455 -5.83 -5.27 -14.12
C PRO A 455 -4.49 -5.18 -14.86
N ILE A 456 -4.26 -4.08 -15.59
CA ILE A 456 -3.02 -3.87 -16.34
C ILE A 456 -1.80 -3.68 -15.44
N SER A 457 -1.96 -3.00 -14.30
CA SER A 457 -0.90 -2.83 -13.31
C SER A 457 -0.55 -4.17 -12.65
N HIS A 458 -1.57 -4.98 -12.34
CA HIS A 458 -1.35 -6.35 -11.83
C HIS A 458 -0.52 -7.16 -12.81
N TYR A 459 -0.94 -7.20 -14.08
CA TYR A 459 -0.29 -7.98 -15.11
C TYR A 459 1.19 -7.63 -15.26
N LEU A 460 1.50 -6.35 -15.46
CA LEU A 460 2.86 -5.88 -15.78
C LEU A 460 3.86 -6.08 -14.62
N ILE A 461 3.38 -6.10 -13.38
CA ILE A 461 4.26 -6.17 -12.21
C ILE A 461 4.38 -7.59 -11.67
N TYR A 462 3.26 -8.33 -11.66
CA TYR A 462 3.17 -9.66 -11.06
C TYR A 462 2.68 -10.71 -12.05
N GLY A 463 1.62 -10.41 -12.81
CA GLY A 463 0.86 -11.41 -13.52
C GLY A 463 1.69 -12.27 -14.47
N TRP A 464 2.54 -11.66 -15.32
CA TRP A 464 3.37 -12.44 -16.24
C TRP A 464 4.43 -13.30 -15.52
N LYS A 465 4.94 -12.84 -14.38
CA LYS A 465 5.90 -13.59 -13.53
C LYS A 465 5.23 -14.79 -12.87
N ASP A 466 3.94 -14.65 -12.57
CA ASP A 466 3.08 -15.73 -12.08
C ASP A 466 2.56 -16.63 -13.23
N GLY A 467 3.05 -16.43 -14.46
CA GLY A 467 2.69 -17.23 -15.63
C GLY A 467 1.32 -16.90 -16.25
N ARG A 468 0.69 -15.79 -15.86
CA ARG A 468 -0.63 -15.37 -16.35
C ARG A 468 -0.54 -14.77 -17.75
N SER A 469 -1.61 -14.94 -18.50
CA SER A 469 -1.80 -14.35 -19.82
C SER A 469 -2.60 -13.04 -19.73
N PRO A 470 -2.30 -12.02 -20.55
CA PRO A 470 -3.11 -10.80 -20.58
C PRO A 470 -4.45 -10.98 -21.30
N ASP A 471 -4.51 -11.87 -22.30
CA ASP A 471 -5.68 -12.14 -23.13
C ASP A 471 -6.14 -13.61 -23.07
N GLY A 472 -5.33 -14.51 -22.50
CA GLY A 472 -5.59 -15.94 -22.40
C GLY A 472 -4.99 -16.77 -23.54
N SER A 473 -4.42 -16.13 -24.56
CA SER A 473 -3.87 -16.82 -25.74
C SER A 473 -2.37 -17.15 -25.60
N PHE A 474 -1.68 -16.48 -24.67
CA PHE A 474 -0.23 -16.56 -24.52
C PHE A 474 0.22 -17.15 -23.18
N SER A 475 1.24 -18.00 -23.19
CA SER A 475 1.87 -18.54 -21.98
C SER A 475 3.28 -17.97 -21.78
N PRO A 476 3.50 -17.06 -20.80
CA PRO A 476 4.83 -16.52 -20.51
C PRO A 476 5.85 -17.60 -20.14
N ALA A 477 5.43 -18.63 -19.41
CA ALA A 477 6.31 -19.70 -18.96
C ALA A 477 6.82 -20.58 -20.10
N VAL A 478 6.04 -20.74 -21.18
CA VAL A 478 6.47 -21.45 -22.39
C VAL A 478 7.43 -20.57 -23.18
N PHE A 479 7.08 -19.30 -23.41
CA PHE A 479 7.90 -18.35 -24.17
C PHE A 479 9.31 -18.20 -23.58
N LEU A 480 9.40 -18.00 -22.26
CA LEU A 480 10.68 -17.80 -21.56
C LEU A 480 11.60 -19.04 -21.59
N LYS A 481 11.09 -20.23 -21.94
CA LYS A 481 11.93 -21.43 -22.12
C LYS A 481 12.53 -21.55 -23.52
N THR A 482 11.95 -20.87 -24.50
CA THR A 482 12.24 -21.10 -25.92
C THR A 482 12.82 -19.88 -26.62
N ALA A 483 12.64 -18.68 -26.08
CA ALA A 483 13.10 -17.43 -26.68
C ALA A 483 14.33 -16.85 -25.97
N ASP A 484 15.22 -16.24 -26.75
CA ASP A 484 16.25 -15.34 -26.21
C ASP A 484 15.57 -13.99 -25.91
N TYR A 485 15.44 -13.66 -24.63
CA TYR A 485 14.60 -12.57 -24.14
C TYR A 485 15.44 -11.60 -23.32
N ASP A 486 15.75 -10.44 -23.91
CA ASP A 486 16.54 -9.36 -23.30
C ASP A 486 15.93 -7.98 -23.64
N ALA A 487 14.68 -7.76 -23.23
CA ALA A 487 13.96 -6.50 -23.43
C ALA A 487 13.34 -5.98 -22.14
N ASP A 488 13.08 -4.66 -22.09
CA ASP A 488 12.38 -3.99 -20.98
C ASP A 488 10.84 -4.15 -21.03
N LEU A 489 10.35 -5.13 -21.79
CA LEU A 489 8.95 -5.48 -21.99
C LEU A 489 8.63 -6.80 -21.32
N ASP A 490 7.40 -7.03 -20.88
CA ASP A 490 6.96 -8.39 -20.51
C ASP A 490 7.00 -9.37 -21.71
N PRO A 491 7.05 -10.69 -21.47
CA PRO A 491 7.19 -11.68 -22.54
C PRO A 491 6.10 -11.62 -23.62
N PHE A 492 4.85 -11.32 -23.25
CA PHE A 492 3.76 -11.21 -24.21
C PHE A 492 3.96 -9.98 -25.09
N SER A 493 4.20 -8.83 -24.48
CA SER A 493 4.46 -7.58 -25.20
C SER A 493 5.65 -7.70 -26.15
N TYR A 494 6.71 -8.42 -25.76
CA TYR A 494 7.82 -8.74 -26.65
C TYR A 494 7.39 -9.62 -27.83
N SER A 495 6.62 -10.69 -27.57
CA SER A 495 6.17 -11.62 -28.61
C SER A 495 5.32 -10.96 -29.72
N LEU A 496 4.55 -9.91 -29.37
CA LEU A 496 3.78 -9.13 -30.34
C LEU A 496 4.65 -8.43 -31.39
N GLN A 497 5.96 -8.29 -31.14
CA GLN A 497 6.89 -7.61 -32.04
C GLN A 497 7.71 -8.56 -32.92
N GLU A 498 7.75 -9.86 -32.60
CA GLU A 498 8.41 -10.86 -33.45
C GLU A 498 7.47 -11.36 -34.56
N HIS A 499 6.16 -11.14 -34.40
CA HIS A 499 5.12 -11.61 -35.32
C HIS A 499 4.49 -10.53 -36.20
N ASN A 500 4.96 -9.28 -36.08
CA ASN A 500 4.59 -8.13 -36.93
C ASN A 500 5.84 -7.58 -37.62
#